data_AF-A0A7Y2GUU3-F1
#
_entry.id   AF-A0A7Y2GUU3-F1
#
_cell.length_a   1.000
_cell.length_b   1.000
_cell.length_c   1.000
_cell.angle_alpha   90.00
_cell.angle_beta   90.00
_cell.angle_gamma   90.00
#
_symmetry.space_group_name_H-M   'P 1'
#
loop_
_entity.id
_entity.type
_entity.pdbx_description
1 polymer ?
#
loop_
_entity_poly.entity_id
_entity_poly.type
_entity_poly.pdbx_seq_one_letter_code
_entity_poly.pdbx_strand_id
1 'polypeptide(L)'
;METLSPLSRFAKYALFTLIFNIVVIVWGVFLRASKSGDGCGQYWLTCHGEVIPSAPEFATVIEYSHRVMTALDFFVVLILVVWAVIKFGKGDSAKRFAILSFVFIITEALIGAGLVLTGNTAGAITPYRPY
;
A
#
# COMPACT_ATOMS: atom_id res chain seq x y z
N MET A 1 35.90 -18.58 2.64
CA MET A 1 34.74 -18.46 3.54
C MET A 1 34.41 -16.98 3.60
N GLU A 2 33.53 -16.50 2.71
CA GLU A 2 33.12 -15.09 2.70
C GLU A 2 32.33 -14.84 3.97
N THR A 3 32.89 -14.04 4.87
CA THR A 3 32.22 -13.63 6.09
C THR A 3 31.09 -12.68 5.70
N LEU A 4 29.85 -13.17 5.70
CA LEU A 4 28.67 -12.35 5.52
C LEU A 4 28.65 -11.31 6.65
N SER A 5 29.05 -10.08 6.34
CA SER A 5 28.97 -8.97 7.30
C SER A 5 27.51 -8.78 7.73
N PRO A 6 27.24 -8.55 9.03
CA PRO A 6 25.88 -8.36 9.49
C PRO A 6 25.27 -7.13 8.82
N LEU A 7 24.05 -7.29 8.32
CA LEU A 7 23.33 -6.26 7.58
C LEU A 7 23.20 -4.97 8.42
N SER A 8 23.50 -3.81 7.83
CA SER A 8 23.37 -2.52 8.53
C SER A 8 21.93 -2.26 8.97
N ARG A 9 21.72 -1.45 10.01
CA ARG A 9 20.36 -1.10 10.48
C ARG A 9 19.46 -0.55 9.37
N PHE A 10 20.02 0.29 8.50
CA PHE A 10 19.31 0.83 7.33
C PHE A 10 18.90 -0.29 6.36
N ALA A 11 19.83 -1.20 6.05
CA ALA A 11 19.55 -2.30 5.13
C ALA A 11 18.55 -3.32 5.70
N LYS A 12 18.55 -3.55 7.02
CA LYS A 12 17.50 -4.33 7.70
C LYS A 12 16.13 -3.67 7.57
N TYR A 13 16.08 -2.34 7.74
CA TYR A 13 14.85 -1.59 7.56
C TYR A 13 14.37 -1.61 6.11
N ALA A 14 15.26 -1.42 5.13
CA ALA A 14 14.93 -1.54 3.72
C ALA A 14 14.41 -2.93 3.34
N LEU A 15 15.01 -4.00 3.90
CA LEU A 15 14.52 -5.37 3.72
C LEU A 15 13.13 -5.57 4.34
N PHE A 16 12.91 -5.02 5.53
CA PHE A 16 11.58 -5.01 6.15
C PHE A 16 10.55 -4.27 5.27
N THR A 17 10.88 -3.08 4.78
CA THR A 17 10.03 -2.31 3.85
C THR A 17 9.69 -3.13 2.61
N LEU A 18 10.68 -3.80 2.00
CA LEU A 18 10.47 -4.67 0.85
C LEU A 18 9.51 -5.82 1.14
N ILE A 19 9.73 -6.54 2.25
CA ILE A 19 8.87 -7.66 2.66
C ILE A 19 7.45 -7.16 2.93
N PHE A 20 7.31 -6.03 3.61
CA PHE A 20 6.00 -5.44 3.91
C PHE A 20 5.25 -5.04 2.63
N ASN A 21 5.94 -4.38 1.69
CA ASN A 21 5.40 -4.08 0.35
C ASN A 21 4.90 -5.34 -0.37
N ILE A 22 5.69 -6.42 -0.38
CA ILE A 22 5.29 -7.69 -1.01
C ILE A 22 4.01 -8.24 -0.36
N VAL A 23 3.91 -8.18 0.97
CA VAL A 23 2.69 -8.62 1.69
C VAL A 23 1.48 -7.75 1.29
N VAL A 24 1.64 -6.43 1.20
CA VAL A 24 0.58 -5.50 0.76
C VAL A 24 0.13 -5.83 -0.66
N ILE A 25 1.07 -6.06 -1.58
CA ILE A 25 0.79 -6.42 -2.98
C ILE A 25 0.02 -7.74 -3.05
N VAL A 26 0.50 -8.78 -2.37
CA VAL A 26 -0.17 -10.10 -2.35
C VAL A 26 -1.58 -9.98 -1.78
N TRP A 27 -1.76 -9.19 -0.73
CA TRP A 27 -3.09 -8.92 -0.17
C TRP A 27 -4.00 -8.18 -1.16
N GLY A 28 -3.47 -7.22 -1.91
CA GLY A 28 -4.20 -6.53 -2.98
C GLY A 28 -4.63 -7.46 -4.12
N VAL A 29 -3.77 -8.41 -4.51
CA VAL A 29 -4.12 -9.46 -5.50
C VAL A 29 -5.24 -10.34 -4.95
N PHE A 30 -5.15 -10.75 -3.67
CA PHE A 30 -6.19 -11.54 -3.03
C PHE A 30 -7.53 -10.79 -2.93
N LEU A 31 -7.52 -9.50 -2.57
CA LEU A 31 -8.69 -8.63 -2.58
C LEU A 31 -9.38 -8.63 -3.94
N ARG A 32 -8.61 -8.50 -5.03
CA ARG A 32 -9.16 -8.50 -6.38
C ARG A 32 -9.69 -9.88 -6.79
N ALA A 33 -8.95 -10.95 -6.49
CA ALA A 33 -9.34 -12.32 -6.80
C ALA A 33 -10.60 -12.78 -6.04
N SER A 34 -10.74 -12.35 -4.78
CA SER A 34 -11.92 -12.60 -3.94
C SER A 34 -13.13 -11.74 -4.31
N LYS A 35 -13.02 -10.85 -5.32
CA LYS A 35 -14.06 -9.89 -5.74
C LYS A 35 -14.48 -8.94 -4.62
N SER A 36 -13.57 -8.66 -3.68
CA SER A 36 -13.83 -7.79 -2.52
C SER A 36 -13.47 -6.32 -2.79
N GLY A 37 -13.09 -5.96 -4.02
CA GLY A 37 -12.67 -4.59 -4.35
C GLY A 37 -13.78 -3.54 -4.33
N ASP A 38 -15.02 -3.95 -4.08
CA ASP A 38 -16.19 -3.07 -3.86
C ASP A 38 -16.82 -3.28 -2.47
N GLY A 39 -16.04 -3.76 -1.51
CA GLY A 39 -16.47 -3.98 -0.13
C GLY A 39 -16.73 -2.69 0.67
N CYS A 40 -16.15 -1.55 0.26
CA CYS A 40 -16.35 -0.22 0.84
C CYS A 40 -17.21 0.72 -0.03
N GLY A 41 -17.73 0.23 -1.16
CA GLY A 41 -18.54 1.00 -2.10
C GLY A 41 -17.77 2.04 -2.91
N GLN A 42 -18.41 3.18 -3.20
CA GLN A 42 -17.81 4.28 -3.98
C GLN A 42 -16.79 5.12 -3.20
N TYR A 43 -16.67 4.88 -1.90
CA TYR A 43 -15.89 5.74 -1.02
C TYR A 43 -14.44 5.29 -1.04
N TRP A 44 -13.51 6.22 -1.31
CA TRP A 44 -12.07 5.94 -1.29
C TRP A 44 -11.40 6.25 0.06
N LEU A 45 -11.72 7.41 0.65
CA LEU A 45 -11.10 7.82 1.92
C LEU A 45 -11.82 7.24 3.14
N THR A 46 -13.12 7.05 3.01
CA THR A 46 -14.00 6.40 3.99
C THR A 46 -14.45 5.05 3.44
N CYS A 47 -15.04 4.23 4.30
CA CYS A 47 -15.68 2.98 3.94
C CYS A 47 -17.17 3.10 4.34
N HIS A 48 -18.07 3.20 3.36
CA HIS A 48 -19.50 3.50 3.61
C HIS A 48 -19.77 4.78 4.43
N GLY A 49 -18.90 5.79 4.32
CA GLY A 49 -19.01 7.04 5.08
C GLY A 49 -18.43 6.99 6.49
N GLU A 50 -17.94 5.83 6.94
CA GLU A 50 -17.26 5.65 8.22
C GLU A 50 -15.74 5.53 8.01
N VAL A 51 -14.95 5.98 9.00
CA VAL A 51 -13.49 5.80 8.99
C VAL A 51 -13.13 4.40 9.47
N ILE A 52 -13.84 3.89 10.49
CA ILE A 52 -13.72 2.53 10.99
C ILE A 52 -15.10 1.90 10.80
N PRO A 53 -15.25 0.85 9.98
CA PRO A 53 -16.56 0.25 9.73
C PRO A 53 -17.08 -0.44 11.00
N SER A 54 -18.28 -0.08 11.42
CA SER A 54 -18.91 -0.54 12.67
C SER A 54 -19.50 -1.95 12.57
N ALA A 55 -19.98 -2.35 11.39
CA ALA A 55 -20.51 -3.69 11.11
C ALA A 55 -20.06 -4.19 9.71
N PRO A 56 -18.77 -4.51 9.53
CA PRO A 56 -18.25 -4.85 8.21
C PRO A 56 -18.66 -6.25 7.76
N GLU A 57 -19.14 -6.37 6.53
CA GLU A 57 -19.22 -7.66 5.85
C GLU A 57 -17.83 -8.15 5.46
N PHE A 58 -17.71 -9.43 5.09
CA PHE A 58 -16.42 -10.05 4.77
C PHE A 58 -15.64 -9.28 3.68
N ALA A 59 -16.31 -8.83 2.62
CA ALA A 59 -15.69 -8.04 1.56
C ALA A 59 -15.17 -6.69 2.09
N THR A 60 -15.94 -6.02 2.95
CA THR A 60 -15.57 -4.76 3.61
C THR A 60 -14.32 -4.93 4.48
N VAL A 61 -14.22 -6.03 5.23
CA VAL A 61 -13.02 -6.33 6.05
C VAL A 61 -11.78 -6.47 5.16
N ILE A 62 -11.89 -7.17 4.03
CA ILE A 62 -10.78 -7.36 3.10
C ILE A 62 -10.34 -6.03 2.48
N GLU A 63 -11.28 -5.24 1.97
CA GLU A 63 -10.94 -3.95 1.36
C GLU A 63 -10.37 -2.95 2.37
N TYR A 64 -11.02 -2.82 3.52
CA TYR A 64 -10.59 -1.90 4.57
C TYR A 64 -9.20 -2.28 5.10
N SER A 65 -8.94 -3.56 5.35
CA SER A 65 -7.61 -4.02 5.79
C SER A 65 -6.53 -3.73 4.74
N HIS A 66 -6.81 -3.90 3.45
CA HIS A 66 -5.86 -3.53 2.39
C HIS A 66 -5.56 -2.02 2.39
N ARG A 67 -6.57 -1.17 2.58
CA ARG A 67 -6.38 0.29 2.68
C ARG A 67 -5.52 0.66 3.90
N VAL A 68 -5.78 0.06 5.05
CA VAL A 68 -4.98 0.27 6.27
C VAL A 68 -3.53 -0.16 6.06
N MET A 69 -3.30 -1.34 5.47
CA MET A 69 -1.95 -1.83 5.17
C MET A 69 -1.22 -0.89 4.21
N THR A 70 -1.89 -0.38 3.18
CA THR A 70 -1.33 0.59 2.23
C THR A 70 -0.98 1.93 2.91
N ALA A 71 -1.85 2.41 3.81
CA ALA A 71 -1.58 3.62 4.59
C ALA A 71 -0.37 3.44 5.52
N LEU A 72 -0.23 2.28 6.17
CA LEU A 72 0.95 1.96 6.97
C LEU A 72 2.22 1.88 6.10
N ASP A 73 2.12 1.28 4.92
CA ASP A 73 3.24 1.12 4.00
C ASP A 73 3.76 2.48 3.51
N PHE A 74 2.85 3.43 3.26
CA PHE A 74 3.19 4.82 2.97
C PHE A 74 4.11 5.42 4.05
N PHE A 75 3.79 5.25 5.33
CA PHE A 75 4.62 5.76 6.42
C PHE A 75 5.95 5.00 6.55
N VAL A 76 5.94 3.68 6.33
CA VAL A 76 7.17 2.86 6.32
C VAL A 76 8.14 3.34 5.23
N VAL A 77 7.64 3.56 4.01
CA VAL A 77 8.46 4.09 2.90
C VAL A 77 8.88 5.54 3.16
N LEU A 78 8.02 6.38 3.73
CA LEU A 78 8.36 7.76 4.10
C LEU A 78 9.54 7.81 5.07
N ILE A 79 9.51 6.97 6.11
CA ILE A 79 10.62 6.85 7.07
C ILE A 79 11.89 6.38 6.37
N LEU A 80 11.80 5.42 5.43
CA LEU A 80 12.95 4.95 4.64
C LEU A 80 13.57 6.10 3.84
N VAL A 81 12.76 6.93 3.19
CA VAL A 81 13.22 8.12 2.44
C VAL A 81 13.89 9.12 3.35
N VAL A 82 13.24 9.51 4.45
CA VAL A 82 13.78 10.49 5.40
C VAL A 82 15.12 10.01 5.94
N TRP A 83 15.22 8.74 6.34
CA TRP A 83 16.47 8.15 6.82
C TRP A 83 17.54 8.14 5.72
N ALA A 84 17.18 7.79 4.49
CA ALA A 84 18.12 7.78 3.37
C ALA A 84 18.64 9.20 3.02
N VAL A 85 17.77 10.21 3.08
CA VAL A 85 18.13 11.61 2.83
C VAL A 85 19.09 12.15 3.89
N ILE A 86 18.88 11.79 5.16
CA ILE A 86 19.74 12.20 6.28
C ILE A 86 21.09 11.46 6.22
N LYS A 87 21.08 10.16 5.91
CA LYS A 87 22.27 9.30 5.98
C LYS A 87 23.19 9.41 4.76
N PHE A 88 22.64 9.58 3.56
CA PHE A 88 23.39 9.45 2.31
C PHE A 88 23.56 10.77 1.55
N GLY A 89 24.79 11.00 1.07
CA GLY A 89 25.18 12.20 0.31
C GLY A 89 24.49 12.34 -1.06
N LYS A 90 24.76 13.44 -1.76
CA LYS A 90 24.27 13.66 -3.13
C LYS A 90 24.84 12.58 -4.06
N GLY A 91 24.00 12.01 -4.93
CA GLY A 91 24.40 10.99 -5.91
C GLY A 91 24.34 9.54 -5.43
N ASP A 92 24.06 9.30 -4.14
CA ASP A 92 23.95 7.95 -3.60
C ASP A 92 22.73 7.20 -4.16
N SER A 93 22.97 5.97 -4.64
CA SER A 93 21.94 5.12 -5.24
C SER A 93 20.86 4.71 -4.25
N ALA A 94 21.19 4.41 -2.98
CA ALA A 94 20.21 4.01 -1.98
C ALA A 94 19.20 5.12 -1.71
N LYS A 95 19.65 6.38 -1.67
CA LYS A 95 18.77 7.54 -1.57
C LYS A 95 17.88 7.70 -2.80
N ARG A 96 18.43 7.56 -4.01
CA ARG A 96 17.66 7.65 -5.25
C ARG A 96 16.56 6.58 -5.31
N PHE A 97 16.88 5.34 -4.98
CA PHE A 97 15.90 4.25 -4.98
C PHE A 97 14.85 4.41 -3.88
N ALA A 98 15.21 4.88 -2.68
CA ALA A 98 14.22 5.18 -1.64
C ALA A 98 13.20 6.25 -2.11
N ILE A 99 13.68 7.35 -2.72
CA ILE A 99 12.82 8.39 -3.28
C ILE A 99 11.94 7.83 -4.40
N LEU A 100 12.51 7.00 -5.28
CA LEU A 100 11.75 6.37 -6.37
C LEU A 100 10.66 5.44 -5.84
N SER A 101 10.93 4.63 -4.82
CA SER A 101 9.92 3.81 -4.14
C SER A 101 8.77 4.65 -3.58
N PHE A 102 9.07 5.82 -3.02
CA PHE A 102 8.04 6.74 -2.53
C PHE A 102 7.20 7.38 -3.64
N VAL A 103 7.79 7.64 -4.81
CA VAL A 103 7.00 8.06 -5.98
C VAL A 103 6.08 6.94 -6.45
N PHE A 104 6.57 5.69 -6.46
CA PHE A 104 5.76 4.54 -6.85
C PHE A 104 4.58 4.30 -5.89
N ILE A 105 4.79 4.33 -4.57
CA ILE A 105 3.69 4.09 -3.62
C ILE A 105 2.58 5.15 -3.72
N ILE A 106 2.94 6.42 -3.98
CA ILE A 106 1.96 7.47 -4.26
C ILE A 106 1.19 7.16 -5.55
N THR A 107 1.91 6.77 -6.60
CA THR A 107 1.30 6.44 -7.90
C THR A 107 0.35 5.25 -7.78
N GLU A 108 0.75 4.19 -7.07
CA GLU A 108 -0.09 3.01 -6.82
C GLU A 108 -1.33 3.36 -6.00
N ALA A 109 -1.20 4.18 -4.94
CA ALA A 109 -2.34 4.64 -4.16
C ALA A 109 -3.35 5.43 -5.03
N LEU A 110 -2.85 6.30 -5.92
CA LEU A 110 -3.70 7.07 -6.84
C LEU A 110 -4.38 6.16 -7.88
N ILE A 111 -3.68 5.16 -8.41
CA ILE A 111 -4.28 4.17 -9.32
C ILE A 111 -5.36 3.38 -8.59
N GLY A 112 -5.10 2.91 -7.36
CA GLY A 112 -6.09 2.23 -6.52
C GLY A 112 -7.33 3.10 -6.28
N ALA A 113 -7.14 4.39 -6.01
CA ALA A 113 -8.22 5.36 -5.88
C ALA A 113 -9.07 5.45 -7.14
N GLY A 114 -8.39 5.56 -8.29
CA GLY A 114 -9.04 5.53 -9.60
C GLY A 114 -9.88 4.27 -9.79
N LEU A 115 -9.34 3.09 -9.49
CA LEU A 115 -10.07 1.83 -9.66
C LEU A 115 -11.37 1.78 -8.85
N VAL A 116 -11.35 2.25 -7.60
CA VAL A 116 -12.56 2.30 -6.75
C VAL A 116 -13.55 3.34 -7.26
N LEU A 117 -13.08 4.55 -7.57
CA LEU A 117 -13.93 5.66 -8.01
C LEU A 117 -14.55 5.41 -9.40
N THR A 118 -13.88 4.67 -10.27
CA THR A 118 -14.38 4.31 -11.61
C THR A 118 -15.02 2.92 -11.68
N GLY A 119 -15.11 2.19 -10.56
CA GLY A 119 -15.76 0.88 -10.53
C GLY A 119 -15.02 -0.30 -11.15
N ASN A 120 -13.72 -0.16 -11.43
CA ASN A 120 -12.92 -1.19 -12.10
C ASN A 120 -12.40 -2.29 -11.13
N THR A 121 -13.29 -2.82 -10.29
CA THR A 121 -12.98 -3.60 -9.07
C THR A 121 -13.15 -5.13 -9.18
N ALA A 122 -13.17 -5.69 -10.40
CA ALA A 122 -13.37 -7.12 -10.72
C ALA A 122 -14.73 -7.75 -10.30
N GLY A 123 -15.48 -7.08 -9.42
CA GLY A 123 -16.88 -7.31 -9.10
C GLY A 123 -17.52 -6.02 -8.60
N ALA A 124 -18.84 -5.90 -8.78
CA ALA A 124 -19.65 -4.79 -8.26
C ALA A 124 -20.68 -5.38 -7.29
N ILE A 125 -20.56 -5.01 -6.02
CA ILE A 125 -21.51 -5.34 -4.95
C ILE A 125 -22.53 -4.18 -4.84
N THR A 126 -22.09 -2.96 -5.12
CA THR A 126 -22.90 -1.75 -5.08
C THR A 126 -23.71 -1.58 -6.39
N PRO A 127 -25.05 -1.52 -6.35
CA PRO A 127 -25.88 -1.42 -7.56
C PRO A 127 -25.81 -0.08 -8.30
N TYR A 128 -25.26 0.97 -7.67
CA TYR A 128 -25.25 2.34 -8.16
C TYR A 128 -23.84 2.93 -8.22
N ARG A 129 -22.93 2.28 -8.96
CA ARG A 129 -21.73 2.97 -9.44
C ARG A 129 -22.15 3.94 -10.56
N PRO A 130 -21.66 5.19 -10.59
CA PRO A 130 -21.96 6.13 -11.68
C PRO A 130 -21.48 5.63 -13.06
N TYR A 131 -20.69 4.54 -13.10
CA TYR A 131 -20.28 3.76 -14.26
C TYR A 131 -20.08 2.30 -13.84
#